data_AF-A0A7S1P3H9-F1
#
_entry.id   AF-A0A7S1P3H9-F1
#
_cell.length_a   1.000
_cell.length_b   1.000
_cell.length_c   1.000
_cell.angle_alpha   90.00
_cell.angle_beta   90.00
_cell.angle_gamma   90.00
#
_symmetry.space_group_name_H-M   'P 1'
#
loop_
_entity.id
_entity.type
_entity.pdbx_description
1 polymer ?
#
loop_
_entity_poly.entity_id
_entity_poly.type
_entity_poly.pdbx_seq_one_letter_code
_entity_poly.pdbx_strand_id
1 'polypeptide(L)'
;HPSNQAKASSQDCVFVTRYVAFVNLHPQSSLFPHARDMSDPSVCLVYGSLLQTYKPFVTHVTPVPLLPLLLMAASRVDTNEDFSLLIFDGWIQVMLTQPMLVVAPLLRLTYTLRWNLLVRQDATVQRIFSGQVGDGGQAQEESEDLWESTDVDWGNKDLPDSVPRDLRLVFSDPPQPMSESDLEATLIEFFEQPLEYAPQSLTEREYEAFRKQPGDDTNHKPGQQQEGWEGVELCPWLHFNTIYSTISVEKSLASDQIAVSWECPTCRKTFRFNRRQIAEHKKECGKATTQDGEGE
;
A
#
# COMPACT_ATOMS: atom_id res chain seq x y z
N HIS A 1 -17.36 0.34 49.76
CA HIS A 1 -16.63 0.44 48.48
C HIS A 1 -16.66 -0.91 47.79
N PRO A 2 -17.63 -1.17 46.89
CA PRO A 2 -17.66 -2.42 46.17
C PRO A 2 -16.58 -2.44 45.10
N SER A 3 -15.72 -3.46 45.25
CA SER A 3 -14.79 -4.10 44.31
C SER A 3 -14.82 -3.63 42.85
N ASN A 4 -13.70 -3.06 42.41
CA ASN A 4 -13.36 -2.72 41.04
C ASN A 4 -12.69 -3.92 40.34
N GLN A 5 -13.33 -5.09 40.37
CA GLN A 5 -12.86 -6.27 39.63
C GLN A 5 -13.92 -6.78 38.66
N ALA A 6 -13.48 -6.88 37.40
CA ALA A 6 -14.03 -7.71 36.34
C ALA A 6 -15.38 -7.28 35.75
N LYS A 7 -15.48 -6.04 35.26
CA LYS A 7 -15.94 -5.90 33.88
C LYS A 7 -14.69 -5.98 33.01
N ALA A 8 -14.41 -7.15 32.44
CA ALA A 8 -13.61 -7.17 31.22
C ALA A 8 -14.26 -6.14 30.28
N SER A 9 -13.57 -5.05 30.00
CA SER A 9 -14.01 -3.94 29.16
C SER A 9 -14.26 -4.49 27.76
N SER A 10 -15.45 -5.04 27.53
CA SER A 10 -15.79 -5.73 26.30
C SER A 10 -15.85 -4.78 25.11
N GLN A 11 -15.70 -3.46 25.31
CA GLN A 11 -15.81 -2.38 24.31
C GLN A 11 -14.50 -2.00 23.63
N ASP A 12 -13.37 -2.61 23.97
CA ASP A 12 -12.08 -2.18 23.45
C ASP A 12 -11.84 -2.74 22.03
N CYS A 13 -12.10 -1.93 21.00
CA CYS A 13 -11.54 -2.15 19.66
C CYS A 13 -10.14 -1.55 19.60
N VAL A 14 -9.20 -2.34 19.10
CA VAL A 14 -7.78 -2.04 19.15
C VAL A 14 -7.23 -1.87 17.74
N PHE A 15 -6.62 -0.73 17.50
CA PHE A 15 -6.05 -0.32 16.23
C PHE A 15 -4.52 -0.39 16.29
N VAL A 16 -3.91 -0.55 15.12
CA VAL A 16 -2.46 -0.57 14.95
C VAL A 16 -2.05 0.69 14.19
N THR A 17 -1.02 1.37 14.70
CA THR A 17 -0.30 2.42 13.96
C THR A 17 1.13 1.95 13.73
N ARG A 18 1.86 2.63 12.83
CA ARG A 18 3.26 2.29 12.54
C ARG A 18 4.15 2.28 13.79
N TYR A 19 3.99 3.27 14.66
CA TYR A 19 4.90 3.51 15.78
C TYR A 19 4.35 3.09 17.14
N VAL A 20 3.03 3.04 17.27
CA VAL A 20 2.35 2.67 18.52
C VAL A 20 1.35 1.57 18.22
N ALA A 21 1.64 0.38 18.71
CA ALA A 21 0.72 -0.74 18.67
C ALA A 21 -0.36 -0.57 19.76
N PHE A 22 -1.49 -1.23 19.54
CA PHE A 22 -2.58 -1.36 20.50
C PHE A 22 -3.22 -0.04 20.95
N VAL A 23 -3.53 0.83 19.98
CA VAL A 23 -4.18 2.12 20.22
C VAL A 23 -5.70 1.97 20.23
N ASN A 24 -6.38 2.76 21.04
CA ASN A 24 -7.83 2.69 21.19
C ASN A 24 -8.48 3.99 20.73
N LEU A 25 -9.76 3.95 20.35
CA LEU A 25 -10.52 5.18 20.17
C LEU A 25 -10.69 5.87 21.52
N HIS A 26 -10.45 7.18 21.57
CA HIS A 26 -10.75 7.95 22.77
C HIS A 26 -12.26 7.89 23.09
N PRO A 27 -12.68 7.75 24.37
CA PRO A 27 -14.10 7.64 24.73
C PRO A 27 -14.98 8.82 24.30
N GLN A 28 -14.38 10.00 24.05
CA GLN A 28 -15.09 11.18 23.54
C GLN A 28 -15.21 11.21 22.01
N SER A 29 -14.63 10.24 21.30
CA SER A 29 -14.80 10.12 19.85
C SER A 29 -16.25 9.77 19.53
N SER A 30 -16.82 10.41 18.50
CA SER A 30 -18.14 10.04 17.96
C SER A 30 -18.18 8.61 17.44
N LEU A 31 -17.03 8.04 17.07
CA LEU A 31 -16.90 6.66 16.59
C LEU A 31 -16.77 5.64 17.73
N PHE A 32 -16.54 6.07 18.96
CA PHE A 32 -16.33 5.16 20.10
C PHE A 32 -17.49 4.16 20.32
N PRO A 33 -18.77 4.56 20.22
CA PRO A 33 -19.89 3.62 20.35
C PRO A 33 -19.90 2.52 19.29
N HIS A 34 -19.36 2.80 18.10
CA HIS A 34 -19.33 1.91 16.94
C HIS A 34 -17.99 1.21 16.76
N ALA A 35 -17.03 1.42 17.67
CA ALA A 35 -15.66 0.92 17.55
C ALA A 35 -15.59 -0.59 17.26
N ARG A 36 -16.51 -1.39 17.83
CA ARG A 36 -16.56 -2.84 17.62
C ARG A 36 -17.00 -3.26 16.21
N ASP A 37 -17.82 -2.44 15.59
CA ASP A 37 -18.38 -2.75 14.26
C ASP A 37 -17.36 -2.42 13.16
N MET A 38 -16.29 -1.70 13.50
CA MET A 38 -15.18 -1.32 12.64
C MET A 38 -14.19 -2.49 12.44
N SER A 39 -14.69 -3.60 11.90
CA SER A 39 -13.90 -4.79 11.56
C SER A 39 -13.57 -4.91 10.07
N ASP A 40 -14.08 -4.00 9.25
CA ASP A 40 -13.84 -3.98 7.81
C ASP A 40 -12.37 -3.65 7.52
N PRO A 41 -11.59 -4.59 6.97
CA PRO A 41 -10.18 -4.35 6.65
C PRO A 41 -9.99 -3.33 5.52
N SER A 42 -11.03 -3.03 4.73
CA SER A 42 -10.97 -2.02 3.67
C SER A 42 -10.99 -0.59 4.21
N VAL A 43 -11.37 -0.39 5.47
CA VAL A 43 -11.47 0.93 6.12
C VAL A 43 -10.32 1.12 7.11
N CYS A 44 -9.73 2.32 7.10
CA CYS A 44 -8.74 2.74 8.08
C CYS A 44 -9.15 4.04 8.76
N LEU A 45 -8.38 4.44 9.77
CA LEU A 45 -8.63 5.63 10.55
C LEU A 45 -7.48 6.63 10.40
N VAL A 46 -7.81 7.80 9.87
CA VAL A 46 -6.93 8.98 9.96
C VAL A 46 -7.23 9.66 11.28
N TYR A 47 -6.19 9.97 12.06
CA TYR A 47 -6.32 10.62 13.35
C TYR A 47 -5.50 11.91 13.39
N GLY A 48 -6.04 12.95 14.03
CA GLY A 48 -5.35 14.22 14.19
C GLY A 48 -4.33 14.21 15.34
N SER A 49 -4.58 13.43 16.40
CA SER A 49 -3.66 13.36 17.54
C SER A 49 -3.69 12.02 18.27
N LEU A 50 -2.55 11.71 18.92
CA LEU A 50 -2.35 10.53 19.74
C LEU A 50 -2.13 10.96 21.20
N LEU A 51 -3.04 10.55 22.08
CA LEU A 51 -2.94 10.79 23.52
C LEU A 51 -2.24 9.60 24.20
N GLN A 52 -1.00 9.80 24.61
CA GLN A 52 -0.20 8.79 25.33
C GLN A 52 -0.48 8.88 26.84
N THR A 53 -1.34 7.99 27.33
CA THR A 53 -1.53 7.76 28.78
C THR A 53 -0.99 6.37 29.15
N TYR A 54 -1.44 5.78 30.26
CA TYR A 54 -1.20 4.36 30.54
C TYR A 54 -1.79 3.42 29.45
N LYS A 55 -2.80 3.92 28.71
CA LYS A 55 -3.38 3.29 27.51
C LYS A 55 -3.40 4.34 26.39
N PRO A 56 -2.81 4.08 25.21
CA PRO A 56 -2.77 5.07 24.14
C PRO A 56 -4.14 5.20 23.46
N PHE A 57 -4.53 6.44 23.14
CA PHE A 57 -5.78 6.76 22.45
C PHE A 57 -5.56 7.62 21.22
N VAL A 58 -6.28 7.35 20.13
CA VAL A 58 -6.41 8.27 18.99
C VAL A 58 -7.59 9.21 19.19
N THR A 59 -7.42 10.47 18.78
CA THR A 59 -8.41 11.55 18.82
C THR A 59 -8.53 12.24 17.47
N HIS A 60 -9.68 12.89 17.22
CA HIS A 60 -10.04 13.51 15.93
C HIS A 60 -9.92 12.51 14.78
N VAL A 61 -10.79 11.51 14.81
CA VAL A 61 -10.69 10.34 13.93
C VAL A 61 -11.73 10.41 12.82
N THR A 62 -11.30 10.16 11.59
CA THR A 62 -12.15 10.04 10.40
C THR A 62 -11.90 8.69 9.74
N PRO A 63 -12.95 7.88 9.50
CA PRO A 63 -12.82 6.65 8.74
C PRO A 63 -12.65 6.97 7.25
N VAL A 64 -11.71 6.29 6.58
CA VAL A 64 -11.47 6.46 5.15
C VAL A 64 -11.10 5.13 4.50
N PRO A 65 -11.39 4.94 3.19
CA PRO A 65 -10.91 3.80 2.41
C PRO A 65 -9.39 3.66 2.48
N LEU A 66 -8.90 2.49 2.88
CA LEU A 66 -7.48 2.26 3.14
C LEU A 66 -6.64 2.35 1.87
N LEU A 67 -6.97 1.59 0.82
CA LEU A 67 -6.12 1.51 -0.37
C LEU A 67 -6.04 2.85 -1.13
N PRO A 68 -7.15 3.58 -1.41
CA PRO A 68 -7.08 4.92 -1.99
C PRO A 68 -6.23 5.88 -1.16
N LEU A 69 -6.36 5.87 0.19
CA LEU A 69 -5.53 6.69 1.06
C LEU A 69 -4.05 6.34 0.92
N LEU A 70 -3.70 5.05 0.95
CA LEU A 70 -2.32 4.60 0.84
C LEU A 70 -1.71 4.99 -0.51
N LEU A 71 -2.43 4.81 -1.61
CA LEU A 71 -1.99 5.21 -2.95
C LEU A 71 -1.75 6.72 -3.04
N MET A 72 -2.59 7.54 -2.40
CA MET A 72 -2.48 9.00 -2.45
C MET A 72 -1.46 9.59 -1.47
N ALA A 73 -1.25 8.96 -0.31
CA ALA A 73 -0.49 9.56 0.79
C ALA A 73 0.84 8.86 1.09
N ALA A 74 1.06 7.62 0.65
CA ALA A 74 2.33 6.94 0.90
C ALA A 74 3.49 7.69 0.24
N SER A 75 4.62 7.68 0.94
CA SER A 75 5.89 8.22 0.44
C SER A 75 6.59 7.22 -0.48
N ARG A 76 6.41 5.93 -0.23
CA ARG A 76 7.02 4.84 -0.99
C ARG A 76 6.05 3.67 -1.14
N VAL A 77 5.96 3.15 -2.35
CA VAL A 77 5.18 1.97 -2.73
C VAL A 77 6.10 1.05 -3.50
N ASP A 78 6.37 -0.12 -2.95
CA ASP A 78 7.16 -1.17 -3.59
C ASP A 78 6.21 -2.24 -4.15
N THR A 79 6.45 -2.70 -5.37
CA THR A 79 5.62 -3.70 -6.05
C THR A 79 6.44 -4.91 -6.49
N ASN A 80 5.77 -6.04 -6.67
CA ASN A 80 6.28 -7.14 -7.49
C ASN A 80 5.99 -6.90 -8.98
N GLU A 81 6.42 -7.84 -9.83
CA GLU A 81 6.32 -7.76 -11.30
C GLU A 81 4.88 -7.65 -11.83
N ASP A 82 3.93 -8.36 -11.24
CA ASP A 82 2.54 -8.46 -11.70
C ASP A 82 1.58 -7.53 -10.91
N PHE A 83 2.10 -6.70 -10.00
CA PHE A 83 1.33 -5.85 -9.10
C PHE A 83 0.31 -6.57 -8.20
N SER A 84 0.43 -7.89 -8.04
CA SER A 84 -0.41 -8.62 -7.09
C SER A 84 -0.07 -8.31 -5.63
N LEU A 85 1.11 -7.73 -5.38
CA LEU A 85 1.62 -7.36 -4.07
C LEU A 85 2.17 -5.94 -4.07
N LEU A 86 1.63 -5.10 -3.19
CA LEU A 86 2.11 -3.75 -2.91
C LEU A 86 2.52 -3.64 -1.44
N ILE A 87 3.63 -2.98 -1.16
CA ILE A 87 4.04 -2.63 0.20
C ILE A 87 4.21 -1.11 0.30
N PHE A 88 3.44 -0.51 1.19
CA PHE A 88 3.40 0.93 1.44
C PHE A 88 4.27 1.29 2.65
N ASP A 89 5.17 2.24 2.44
CA ASP A 89 6.13 2.82 3.38
C ASP A 89 6.91 1.78 4.22
N GLY A 90 7.07 0.57 3.69
CA GLY A 90 7.75 -0.55 4.33
C GLY A 90 7.01 -1.20 5.50
N TRP A 91 5.70 -0.96 5.67
CA TRP A 91 4.96 -1.52 6.81
C TRP A 91 3.50 -1.92 6.56
N ILE A 92 2.85 -1.49 5.45
CA ILE A 92 1.53 -2.02 5.09
C ILE A 92 1.65 -2.82 3.80
N GLN A 93 1.38 -4.10 3.89
CA GLN A 93 1.23 -4.98 2.74
C GLN A 93 -0.22 -4.96 2.26
N VAL A 94 -0.42 -4.87 0.95
CA VAL A 94 -1.72 -5.07 0.29
C VAL A 94 -1.56 -6.09 -0.81
N MET A 95 -2.36 -7.16 -0.76
CA MET A 95 -2.51 -8.07 -1.88
C MET A 95 -3.73 -7.70 -2.69
N LEU A 96 -3.52 -7.52 -4.00
CA LEU A 96 -4.58 -7.28 -4.98
C LEU A 96 -4.97 -8.61 -5.62
N THR A 97 -6.27 -8.84 -5.76
CA THR A 97 -6.81 -10.01 -6.50
C THR A 97 -7.09 -9.69 -7.96
N GLN A 98 -7.06 -8.41 -8.33
CA GLN A 98 -7.39 -7.94 -9.66
C GLN A 98 -6.24 -8.17 -10.64
N PRO A 99 -6.56 -8.41 -11.93
CA PRO A 99 -5.54 -8.48 -12.98
C PRO A 99 -4.88 -7.12 -13.22
N MET A 100 -3.68 -7.15 -13.79
CA MET A 100 -2.90 -5.95 -14.16
C MET A 100 -3.69 -4.95 -15.02
N LEU A 101 -4.66 -5.42 -15.83
CA LEU A 101 -5.54 -4.58 -16.64
C LEU A 101 -6.39 -3.60 -15.80
N VAL A 102 -6.68 -3.92 -14.54
CA VAL A 102 -7.40 -3.04 -13.60
C VAL A 102 -6.42 -2.21 -12.77
N VAL A 103 -5.29 -2.80 -12.37
CA VAL A 103 -4.31 -2.15 -11.51
C VAL A 103 -3.55 -1.04 -12.25
N ALA A 104 -3.19 -1.24 -13.52
CA ALA A 104 -2.45 -0.23 -14.28
C ALA A 104 -3.24 1.09 -14.46
N PRO A 105 -4.54 1.09 -14.84
CA PRO A 105 -5.35 2.30 -14.82
C PRO A 105 -5.46 2.95 -13.44
N LEU A 106 -5.58 2.16 -12.36
CA LEU A 106 -5.62 2.67 -10.99
C LEU A 106 -4.32 3.41 -10.64
N LEU A 107 -3.17 2.85 -11.00
CA LEU A 107 -1.86 3.48 -10.78
C LEU A 107 -1.67 4.73 -11.65
N ARG A 108 -2.14 4.73 -12.90
CA ARG A 108 -2.15 5.92 -13.77
C ARG A 108 -3.02 7.03 -13.17
N LEU A 109 -4.20 6.68 -12.69
CA LEU A 109 -5.12 7.63 -12.06
C LEU A 109 -4.51 8.20 -10.79
N THR A 110 -3.97 7.35 -9.92
CA THR A 110 -3.22 7.75 -8.72
C THR A 110 -2.11 8.74 -9.06
N TYR A 111 -1.28 8.42 -10.05
CA TYR A 111 -0.19 9.26 -10.51
C TYR A 111 -0.69 10.64 -10.99
N THR A 112 -1.78 10.65 -11.77
CA THR A 112 -2.39 11.88 -12.29
C THR A 112 -2.99 12.75 -11.18
N LEU A 113 -3.68 12.14 -10.22
CA LEU A 113 -4.27 12.83 -9.08
C LEU A 113 -3.20 13.42 -8.15
N ARG A 114 -2.16 12.63 -7.83
CA ARG A 114 -1.04 13.10 -7.01
C ARG A 114 -0.32 14.28 -7.65
N TRP A 115 -0.10 14.22 -8.96
CA TRP A 115 0.51 15.33 -9.69
C TRP A 115 -0.38 16.58 -9.64
N ASN A 116 -1.68 16.46 -9.95
CA ASN A 116 -2.60 17.60 -9.93
C ASN A 116 -2.70 18.27 -8.55
N LEU A 117 -2.62 17.49 -7.47
CA LEU A 117 -2.56 18.00 -6.10
C LEU A 117 -1.23 18.68 -5.79
N LEU A 118 -0.12 18.07 -6.19
CA LEU A 118 1.22 18.59 -5.94
C LEU A 118 1.43 19.96 -6.60
N VAL A 119 1.07 20.09 -7.88
CA VAL A 119 1.22 21.35 -8.62
C VAL A 119 0.37 22.47 -8.00
N ARG A 120 -0.87 22.17 -7.61
CA ARG A 120 -1.76 23.14 -6.92
C ARG A 120 -1.23 23.52 -5.54
N GLN A 121 -0.69 22.55 -4.81
CA GLN A 121 -0.06 22.80 -3.51
C GLN A 121 1.15 23.72 -3.68
N ASP A 122 2.02 23.45 -4.64
CA ASP A 122 3.18 24.29 -4.95
C ASP A 122 2.76 25.70 -5.36
N ALA A 123 1.81 25.85 -6.28
CA ALA A 123 1.25 27.15 -6.66
C ALA A 123 0.64 27.92 -5.47
N THR A 124 -0.02 27.22 -4.54
CA THR A 124 -0.56 27.84 -3.32
C THR A 124 0.54 28.30 -2.38
N VAL A 125 1.57 27.47 -2.19
CA VAL A 125 2.75 27.82 -1.39
C VAL A 125 3.47 29.03 -2.00
N GLN A 126 3.67 29.06 -3.32
CA GLN A 126 4.26 30.19 -4.02
C GLN A 126 3.45 31.48 -3.82
N ARG A 127 2.11 31.44 -3.91
CA ARG A 127 1.24 32.60 -3.65
C ARG A 127 1.36 33.12 -2.21
N ILE A 128 1.44 32.23 -1.23
CA ILE A 128 1.64 32.61 0.18
C ILE A 128 2.98 33.35 0.34
N PHE A 129 4.04 32.87 -0.31
CA PHE A 129 5.37 33.47 -0.19
C PHE A 129 5.60 34.69 -1.09
N SER A 130 4.91 34.82 -2.23
CA SER A 130 5.02 35.96 -3.15
C SER A 130 4.32 37.23 -2.62
N GLY A 131 3.58 37.14 -1.52
CA GLY A 131 2.89 38.27 -0.91
C GLY A 131 1.66 38.73 -1.71
N GLN A 132 1.22 37.99 -2.73
CA GLN A 132 -0.01 38.25 -3.49
C GLN A 132 -1.30 37.88 -2.70
N VAL A 133 -1.28 38.01 -1.37
CA VAL A 133 -2.47 37.92 -0.54
C VAL A 133 -3.12 39.31 -0.49
N GLY A 134 -3.80 39.71 -1.56
CA GLY A 134 -4.67 40.88 -1.58
C GLY A 134 -4.83 41.58 -2.93
N ASP A 135 -5.97 41.40 -3.60
CA ASP A 135 -7.05 42.39 -3.72
C ASP A 135 -8.22 41.72 -4.48
N GLY A 136 -9.44 41.89 -3.98
CA GLY A 136 -10.62 41.05 -4.30
C GLY A 136 -11.26 41.29 -5.68
N GLY A 137 -10.48 41.39 -6.76
CA GLY A 137 -10.98 41.82 -8.06
C GLY A 137 -10.79 40.88 -9.27
N GLN A 138 -9.71 40.10 -9.35
CA GLN A 138 -9.33 39.42 -10.60
C GLN A 138 -8.70 38.02 -10.42
N ALA A 139 -8.94 37.36 -9.28
CA ALA A 139 -8.22 36.14 -8.89
C ALA A 139 -8.67 34.84 -9.57
N GLN A 140 -9.71 34.83 -10.41
CA GLN A 140 -10.33 33.60 -10.92
C GLN A 140 -9.81 33.17 -12.30
N GLU A 141 -9.28 34.08 -13.12
CA GLU A 141 -8.69 33.74 -14.42
C GLU A 141 -7.17 33.50 -14.30
N GLU A 142 -6.45 34.25 -13.46
CA GLU A 142 -5.01 34.03 -13.23
C GLU A 142 -4.72 32.71 -12.50
N SER A 143 -5.70 32.12 -11.81
CA SER A 143 -5.52 30.92 -10.99
C SER A 143 -5.36 29.64 -11.81
N GLU A 144 -5.89 29.56 -13.03
CA GLU A 144 -5.73 28.38 -13.88
C GLU A 144 -4.39 28.39 -14.62
N ASP A 145 -3.97 29.53 -15.14
CA ASP A 145 -2.73 29.67 -15.92
C ASP A 145 -1.44 29.45 -15.10
N LEU A 146 -1.47 29.77 -13.79
CA LEU A 146 -0.29 29.72 -12.94
C LEU A 146 0.24 28.30 -12.73
N TRP A 147 -0.64 27.32 -12.53
CA TRP A 147 -0.19 25.95 -12.24
C TRP A 147 0.15 25.16 -13.52
N GLU A 148 -0.38 25.55 -14.69
CA GLU A 148 0.06 25.03 -16.00
C GLU A 148 1.52 25.37 -16.30
N SER A 149 2.04 26.46 -15.72
CA SER A 149 3.42 26.93 -15.93
C SER A 149 4.47 26.32 -15.00
N THR A 150 4.04 25.55 -13.99
CA THR A 150 4.93 25.00 -12.97
C THR A 150 5.76 23.83 -13.54
N ASP A 151 7.08 23.98 -13.59
CA ASP A 151 8.02 22.92 -14.00
C ASP A 151 8.19 21.89 -12.86
N VAL A 152 7.11 21.20 -12.52
CA VAL A 152 7.12 20.13 -11.52
C VAL A 152 7.65 18.87 -12.17
N ASP A 153 8.74 18.34 -11.62
CA ASP A 153 9.28 17.05 -12.00
C ASP A 153 8.22 15.96 -11.84
N TRP A 154 7.73 15.48 -12.98
CA TRP A 154 6.69 14.47 -13.04
C TRP A 154 7.25 13.05 -12.97
N GLY A 155 8.58 12.85 -12.94
CA GLY A 155 9.18 11.52 -12.72
C GLY A 155 10.14 11.10 -13.82
N ASN A 156 10.48 9.81 -13.83
CA ASN A 156 11.57 9.31 -14.65
C ASN A 156 11.16 9.22 -16.13
N LYS A 157 11.63 10.18 -16.93
CA LYS A 157 11.31 10.31 -18.36
C LYS A 157 11.97 9.22 -19.21
N ASP A 158 13.05 8.61 -18.72
CA ASP A 158 13.87 7.63 -19.42
C ASP A 158 13.81 6.26 -18.72
N LEU A 159 12.62 5.65 -18.71
CA LEU A 159 12.45 4.30 -18.16
C LEU A 159 13.22 3.26 -18.99
N PRO A 160 13.97 2.34 -18.34
CA PRO A 160 14.78 1.36 -19.06
C PRO A 160 13.92 0.35 -19.82
N ASP A 161 14.51 -0.30 -20.83
CA ASP A 161 13.83 -1.35 -21.61
C ASP A 161 13.42 -2.57 -20.78
N SER A 162 14.00 -2.72 -19.58
CA SER A 162 13.60 -3.69 -18.56
C SER A 162 12.28 -3.35 -17.85
N VAL A 163 11.57 -2.30 -18.24
CA VAL A 163 10.20 -2.04 -17.77
C VAL A 163 9.21 -2.48 -18.85
N PRO A 164 8.15 -3.24 -18.50
CA PRO A 164 7.07 -3.61 -19.41
C PRO A 164 6.56 -2.41 -20.22
N ARG A 165 6.34 -2.63 -21.52
CA ARG A 165 5.93 -1.56 -22.46
C ARG A 165 4.69 -0.81 -21.98
N ASP A 166 3.70 -1.52 -21.44
CA ASP A 166 2.45 -0.92 -20.98
C ASP A 166 2.67 0.00 -19.79
N LEU A 167 3.58 -0.35 -18.87
CA LEU A 167 3.96 0.53 -17.77
C LEU A 167 4.75 1.74 -18.25
N ARG A 168 5.65 1.56 -19.22
CA ARG A 168 6.34 2.69 -19.85
C ARG A 168 5.33 3.65 -20.47
N LEU A 169 4.35 3.17 -21.23
CA LEU A 169 3.29 4.03 -21.76
C LEU A 169 2.49 4.75 -20.66
N VAL A 170 2.26 4.09 -19.52
CA VAL A 170 1.53 4.69 -18.40
C VAL A 170 2.30 5.84 -17.75
N PHE A 171 3.63 5.71 -17.58
CA PHE A 171 4.44 6.65 -16.80
C PHE A 171 5.35 7.57 -17.63
N SER A 172 5.54 7.30 -18.91
CA SER A 172 6.31 8.16 -19.82
C SER A 172 5.50 9.36 -20.34
N ASP A 173 4.17 9.28 -20.31
CA ASP A 173 3.32 10.41 -20.68
C ASP A 173 3.11 11.33 -19.47
N PRO A 174 3.25 12.66 -19.63
CA PRO A 174 2.98 13.59 -18.55
C PRO A 174 1.50 13.48 -18.09
N PRO A 175 1.23 13.63 -16.79
CA PRO A 175 -0.12 13.76 -16.26
C PRO A 175 -0.89 14.87 -16.97
N GLN A 176 -2.17 14.64 -17.22
CA GLN A 176 -3.01 15.68 -17.80
C GLN A 176 -3.48 16.65 -16.70
N PRO A 177 -3.40 17.97 -16.95
CA PRO A 177 -4.00 18.97 -16.10
C PRO A 177 -5.52 18.74 -16.01
N MET A 178 -6.08 18.82 -14.81
CA MET A 178 -7.53 18.74 -14.56
C MET A 178 -8.06 20.11 -14.16
N SER A 179 -9.33 20.43 -14.43
CA SER A 179 -9.97 21.57 -13.75
C SER A 179 -10.17 21.26 -12.26
N GLU A 180 -10.48 22.27 -11.44
CA GLU A 180 -10.80 22.04 -10.01
C GLU A 180 -12.01 21.11 -9.86
N SER A 181 -13.09 21.35 -10.62
CA SER A 181 -14.29 20.52 -10.60
C SER A 181 -14.01 19.08 -11.04
N ASP A 182 -13.19 18.88 -12.07
CA ASP A 182 -12.85 17.54 -12.54
C ASP A 182 -11.96 16.80 -11.54
N LEU A 183 -11.02 17.51 -10.91
CA LEU A 183 -10.16 16.93 -9.88
C LEU A 183 -10.99 16.47 -8.67
N GLU A 184 -11.91 17.31 -8.18
CA GLU A 184 -12.80 16.97 -7.08
C GLU A 184 -13.67 15.76 -7.41
N ALA A 185 -14.34 15.77 -8.57
CA ALA A 185 -15.17 14.66 -9.01
C ALA A 185 -14.37 13.36 -9.13
N THR A 186 -13.18 13.43 -9.73
CA THR A 186 -12.29 12.28 -9.92
C THR A 186 -11.76 11.74 -8.59
N LEU A 187 -11.47 12.60 -7.62
CA LEU A 187 -11.07 12.18 -6.27
C LEU A 187 -12.20 11.45 -5.57
N ILE A 188 -13.44 11.94 -5.66
CA ILE A 188 -14.60 11.27 -5.08
C ILE A 188 -14.76 9.87 -5.69
N GLU A 189 -14.77 9.78 -7.02
CA GLU A 189 -14.88 8.50 -7.73
C GLU A 189 -13.73 7.54 -7.38
N PHE A 190 -12.51 8.05 -7.25
CA PHE A 190 -11.33 7.27 -6.88
C PHE A 190 -11.45 6.66 -5.48
N PHE A 191 -11.97 7.41 -4.50
CA PHE A 191 -12.17 6.92 -3.14
C PHE A 191 -13.38 5.97 -3.02
N GLU A 192 -14.31 6.01 -3.96
CA GLU A 192 -15.49 5.13 -3.98
C GLU A 192 -15.27 3.82 -4.77
N GLN A 193 -14.10 3.63 -5.40
CA GLN A 193 -13.85 2.45 -6.22
C GLN A 193 -13.87 1.14 -5.39
N PRO A 194 -14.69 0.14 -5.77
CA PRO A 194 -14.73 -1.15 -5.09
C PRO A 194 -13.51 -1.98 -5.50
N LEU A 195 -12.47 -1.95 -4.68
CA LEU A 195 -11.27 -2.77 -4.86
C LEU A 195 -11.28 -3.89 -3.82
N GLU A 196 -11.15 -5.13 -4.29
CA GLU A 196 -10.96 -6.29 -3.42
C GLU A 196 -9.47 -6.44 -3.10
N TYR A 197 -9.11 -6.30 -1.84
CA TYR A 197 -7.73 -6.45 -1.40
C TYR A 197 -7.66 -6.96 0.03
N ALA A 198 -6.51 -7.54 0.37
CA ALA A 198 -6.24 -8.05 1.71
C ALA A 198 -5.05 -7.29 2.32
N PRO A 199 -5.29 -6.32 3.22
CA PRO A 199 -4.24 -5.58 3.88
C PRO A 199 -3.66 -6.33 5.08
N GLN A 200 -2.39 -6.07 5.38
CA GLN A 200 -1.69 -6.61 6.55
C GLN A 200 -0.58 -5.65 7.00
N SER A 201 -0.39 -5.49 8.30
CA SER A 201 0.80 -4.80 8.84
C SER A 201 2.04 -5.70 8.76
N LEU A 202 3.19 -5.11 8.46
CA LEU A 202 4.50 -5.73 8.47
C LEU A 202 5.41 -5.08 9.51
N THR A 203 6.28 -5.88 10.11
CA THR A 203 7.45 -5.38 10.81
C THR A 203 8.55 -5.02 9.81
N GLU A 204 9.50 -4.19 10.22
CA GLU A 204 10.67 -3.83 9.39
C GLU A 204 11.44 -5.07 8.90
N ARG A 205 11.56 -6.09 9.75
CA ARG A 205 12.22 -7.36 9.39
C ARG A 205 11.45 -8.16 8.34
N GLU A 206 10.12 -8.13 8.39
CA GLU A 206 9.29 -8.79 7.38
C GLU A 206 9.39 -8.08 6.04
N TYR A 207 9.36 -6.75 6.05
CA TYR A 207 9.57 -5.96 4.84
C TYR A 207 10.95 -6.19 4.22
N GLU A 208 12.02 -6.21 5.01
CA GLU A 208 13.37 -6.55 4.57
C GLU A 208 13.43 -7.93 3.87
N ALA A 209 12.62 -8.90 4.32
CA ALA A 209 12.58 -10.23 3.70
C ALA A 209 11.86 -10.28 2.34
N PHE A 210 11.05 -9.26 2.02
CA PHE A 210 10.47 -9.07 0.70
C PHE A 210 11.41 -8.33 -0.26
N ARG A 211 12.28 -7.47 0.25
CA ARG A 211 13.12 -6.59 -0.56
C ARG A 211 14.15 -7.37 -1.37
N LYS A 212 14.24 -7.10 -2.67
CA LYS A 212 15.31 -7.64 -3.51
C LYS A 212 16.62 -6.92 -3.21
N GLN A 213 17.69 -7.68 -2.96
CA GLN A 213 19.03 -7.10 -2.80
C GLN A 213 19.69 -6.90 -4.17
N PRO A 214 20.53 -5.86 -4.33
CA PRO A 214 21.36 -5.72 -5.53
C PRO A 214 22.19 -6.99 -5.75
N GLY A 215 21.96 -7.69 -6.86
CA GLY A 215 22.63 -8.94 -7.18
C GLY A 215 21.91 -10.23 -6.78
N ASP A 216 20.74 -10.17 -6.13
CA ASP A 216 19.93 -11.38 -5.92
C ASP A 216 19.54 -12.04 -7.27
N ASP A 217 19.34 -11.24 -8.33
CA ASP A 217 19.07 -11.74 -9.70
C ASP A 217 20.31 -12.38 -10.37
N THR A 218 21.51 -12.24 -9.78
CA THR A 218 22.77 -12.71 -10.38
C THR A 218 23.20 -14.11 -9.96
N ASN A 219 22.47 -14.75 -9.05
CA ASN A 219 22.86 -16.04 -8.48
C ASN A 219 22.34 -17.24 -9.31
N HIS A 220 22.57 -17.23 -10.63
CA HIS A 220 22.17 -18.34 -11.51
C HIS A 220 23.29 -18.82 -12.45
N LYS A 221 23.27 -20.13 -12.70
CA LYS A 221 24.26 -20.88 -13.49
C LYS A 221 24.35 -20.30 -14.91
N PRO A 222 25.56 -20.23 -15.51
CA PRO A 222 25.72 -19.75 -16.88
C PRO A 222 24.92 -20.63 -17.85
N GLY A 223 23.91 -20.05 -18.53
CA GLY A 223 23.15 -20.72 -19.60
C GLY A 223 21.62 -20.63 -19.55
N GLN A 224 21.01 -20.08 -18.50
CA GLN A 224 19.56 -19.76 -18.50
C GLN A 224 19.35 -18.30 -18.88
N GLN A 225 18.46 -18.05 -19.86
CA GLN A 225 18.01 -16.71 -20.22
C GLN A 225 17.33 -16.06 -19.01
N GLN A 226 17.59 -14.77 -18.82
CA GLN A 226 17.07 -13.92 -17.77
C GLN A 226 15.54 -13.79 -17.97
N GLU A 227 14.74 -14.48 -17.15
CA GLU A 227 13.26 -14.48 -17.29
C GLU A 227 12.55 -13.48 -16.35
N GLY A 228 13.27 -12.56 -15.70
CA GLY A 228 12.68 -11.58 -14.78
C GLY A 228 13.11 -10.14 -15.06
N TRP A 229 12.21 -9.19 -14.82
CA TRP A 229 12.52 -7.76 -14.94
C TRP A 229 13.37 -7.27 -13.76
N GLU A 230 14.19 -6.24 -13.98
CA GLU A 230 14.95 -5.62 -12.90
C GLU A 230 14.06 -4.66 -12.08
N GLY A 231 14.44 -4.42 -10.81
CA GLY A 231 13.76 -3.45 -9.96
C GLY A 231 14.06 -2.01 -10.39
N VAL A 232 13.03 -1.20 -10.61
CA VAL A 232 13.15 0.16 -11.18
C VAL A 232 12.26 1.16 -10.45
N GLU A 233 12.75 2.37 -10.21
CA GLU A 233 11.92 3.49 -9.77
C GLU A 233 11.16 4.08 -10.96
N LEU A 234 9.82 3.98 -10.93
CA LEU A 234 8.96 4.52 -11.99
C LEU A 234 8.72 6.02 -11.80
N CYS A 235 8.45 6.41 -10.55
CA CYS A 235 8.31 7.80 -10.13
C CYS A 235 8.66 7.90 -8.63
N PRO A 236 8.78 9.12 -8.05
CA PRO A 236 9.35 9.30 -6.71
C PRO A 236 8.73 8.46 -5.58
N TRP A 237 7.47 8.04 -5.75
CA TRP A 237 6.77 7.21 -4.77
C TRP A 237 6.58 5.76 -5.21
N LEU A 238 6.68 5.40 -6.50
CA LEU A 238 6.37 4.05 -7.01
C LEU A 238 7.60 3.32 -7.54
N HIS A 239 7.85 2.14 -6.98
CA HIS A 239 9.01 1.31 -7.28
C HIS A 239 8.55 -0.05 -7.80
N PHE A 240 8.85 -0.31 -9.07
CA PHE A 240 8.46 -1.52 -9.77
C PHE A 240 9.44 -2.67 -9.52
N ASN A 241 8.87 -3.85 -9.24
CA ASN A 241 9.58 -5.11 -9.11
C ASN A 241 10.76 -5.10 -8.11
N THR A 242 10.68 -4.27 -7.07
CA THR A 242 11.68 -4.14 -6.00
C THR A 242 11.49 -5.12 -4.85
N ILE A 243 10.37 -5.86 -4.85
CA ILE A 243 10.05 -6.90 -3.87
C ILE A 243 9.73 -8.24 -4.53
N TYR A 244 9.95 -9.34 -3.82
CA TYR A 244 9.54 -10.68 -4.22
C TYR A 244 8.03 -10.89 -4.02
N SER A 245 7.40 -11.71 -4.87
CA SER A 245 5.99 -12.13 -4.69
C SER A 245 5.79 -13.06 -3.50
N THR A 246 6.84 -13.80 -3.12
CA THR A 246 6.84 -14.74 -1.99
C THR A 246 8.03 -14.49 -1.08
N ILE A 247 7.82 -14.63 0.22
CA ILE A 247 8.91 -14.52 1.19
C ILE A 247 9.78 -15.78 1.14
N SER A 248 11.09 -15.64 1.06
CA SER A 248 12.00 -16.74 1.37
C SER A 248 11.91 -17.06 2.87
N VAL A 249 11.30 -18.21 3.20
CA VAL A 249 11.12 -18.70 4.58
C VAL A 249 12.46 -18.91 5.32
N GLU A 250 13.58 -18.96 4.59
CA GLU A 250 14.92 -19.08 5.17
C GLU A 250 15.52 -17.71 5.54
N LYS A 251 15.24 -16.68 4.73
CA LYS A 251 15.64 -15.28 5.00
C LYS A 251 14.68 -14.57 5.97
N SER A 252 13.40 -14.95 5.93
CA SER A 252 12.39 -14.53 6.90
C SER A 252 12.35 -15.54 8.02
N LEU A 253 12.84 -15.15 9.19
CA LEU A 253 12.52 -15.84 10.44
C LEU A 253 11.00 -15.68 10.72
N ALA A 254 10.18 -16.33 9.90
CA ALA A 254 8.74 -16.10 9.83
C ALA A 254 8.12 -16.33 11.21
N SER A 255 7.31 -15.38 11.63
CA SER A 255 6.46 -15.51 12.82
C SER A 255 5.37 -16.56 12.55
N ASP A 256 4.92 -17.26 13.59
CA ASP A 256 3.80 -18.20 13.49
C ASP A 256 2.46 -17.52 13.19
N GLN A 257 2.41 -16.18 13.22
CA GLN A 257 1.19 -15.40 13.01
C GLN A 257 1.03 -14.87 11.58
N ILE A 258 2.03 -15.02 10.72
CA ILE A 258 2.06 -14.33 9.41
C ILE A 258 1.87 -15.33 8.30
N ALA A 259 0.71 -15.30 7.64
CA ALA A 259 0.44 -16.16 6.50
C ALA A 259 0.97 -15.52 5.21
N VAL A 260 1.93 -16.20 4.58
CA VAL A 260 2.55 -15.76 3.33
C VAL A 260 2.06 -16.60 2.17
N SER A 261 2.03 -16.01 0.97
CA SER A 261 1.96 -16.79 -0.25
C SER A 261 3.24 -17.61 -0.37
N TRP A 262 3.11 -18.93 -0.36
CA TRP A 262 4.21 -19.88 -0.35
C TRP A 262 3.90 -21.05 -1.27
N GLU A 263 4.77 -21.30 -2.24
CA GLU A 263 4.69 -22.48 -3.10
C GLU A 263 5.36 -23.69 -2.41
N CYS A 264 4.63 -24.81 -2.23
CA CYS A 264 5.27 -26.05 -1.72
C CYS A 264 6.27 -26.54 -2.77
N PRO A 265 7.58 -26.69 -2.45
CA PRO A 265 8.57 -27.18 -3.41
C PRO A 265 8.30 -28.63 -3.84
N THR A 266 7.53 -29.40 -3.05
CA THR A 266 7.16 -30.78 -3.36
C THR A 266 5.93 -30.87 -4.27
N CYS A 267 4.83 -30.17 -3.95
CA CYS A 267 3.57 -30.30 -4.70
C CYS A 267 3.30 -29.17 -5.71
N ARG A 268 4.16 -28.14 -5.77
CA ARG A 268 4.08 -26.99 -6.69
C ARG A 268 2.78 -26.18 -6.60
N LYS A 269 2.02 -26.35 -5.51
CA LYS A 269 0.82 -25.55 -5.22
C LYS A 269 1.20 -24.37 -4.35
N THR A 270 0.61 -23.22 -4.65
CA THR A 270 0.75 -21.99 -3.86
C THR A 270 -0.31 -21.97 -2.76
N PHE A 271 0.13 -21.80 -1.52
CA PHE A 271 -0.70 -21.74 -0.33
C PHE A 271 -0.51 -20.42 0.38
N ARG A 272 -1.53 -19.98 1.12
CA ARG A 272 -1.40 -18.86 2.05
C ARG A 272 -1.23 -19.39 3.46
N PHE A 273 0.02 -19.64 3.87
CA PHE A 273 0.33 -20.31 5.12
C PHE A 273 1.28 -19.50 5.99
N ASN A 274 1.06 -19.56 7.29
CA ASN A 274 2.04 -19.10 8.27
C ASN A 274 3.12 -20.15 8.50
N ARG A 275 4.19 -19.80 9.21
CA ARG A 275 5.32 -20.71 9.45
C ARG A 275 4.88 -22.07 10.00
N ARG A 276 3.93 -22.08 10.94
CA ARG A 276 3.40 -23.31 11.54
C ARG A 276 2.68 -24.15 10.49
N GLN A 277 1.81 -23.54 9.69
CA GLN A 277 1.07 -24.19 8.61
C GLN A 277 2.00 -24.67 7.49
N ILE A 278 3.05 -23.91 7.14
CA ILE A 278 4.09 -24.35 6.20
C ILE A 278 4.81 -25.59 6.76
N ALA A 279 5.15 -25.61 8.04
CA ALA A 279 5.82 -26.74 8.67
C ALA A 279 4.91 -27.97 8.79
N GLU A 280 3.63 -27.79 9.10
CA GLU A 280 2.60 -28.83 9.08
C GLU A 280 2.44 -29.39 7.66
N HIS A 281 2.25 -28.51 6.68
CA HIS A 281 2.15 -28.91 5.28
C HIS A 281 3.40 -29.62 4.79
N LYS A 282 4.62 -29.16 5.10
CA LYS A 282 5.87 -29.87 4.70
C LYS A 282 5.95 -31.29 5.26
N LYS A 283 5.34 -31.59 6.42
CA LYS A 283 5.30 -32.95 6.99
C LYS A 283 4.31 -33.87 6.27
N GLU A 284 3.32 -33.29 5.59
CA GLU A 284 2.21 -34.00 4.94
C GLU A 284 2.33 -33.98 3.38
N CYS A 285 2.98 -32.95 2.81
CA CYS A 285 3.27 -32.68 1.39
C CYS A 285 4.31 -33.71 0.91
N GLY A 286 3.85 -34.95 0.71
CA GLY A 286 4.63 -36.12 0.32
C GLY A 286 4.02 -37.47 0.74
N LYS A 287 3.12 -37.48 1.73
CA LYS A 287 2.37 -38.69 2.12
C LYS A 287 1.09 -38.89 1.31
N ALA A 288 0.52 -37.80 0.80
CA ALA A 288 -0.67 -37.83 -0.05
C ALA A 288 -0.37 -38.31 -1.49
N THR A 289 0.83 -38.08 -2.00
CA THR A 289 1.22 -38.51 -3.36
C THR A 289 1.51 -40.00 -3.50
N THR A 290 1.47 -40.76 -2.40
CA THR A 290 1.67 -42.22 -2.38
C THR A 290 0.37 -43.02 -2.22
N GLN A 291 -0.80 -42.39 -2.12
CA GLN A 291 -2.09 -43.09 -1.94
C GLN A 291 -3.01 -43.10 -3.17
N ASP A 292 -2.67 -42.39 -4.26
CA ASP A 292 -3.45 -42.42 -5.51
C ASP A 292 -2.80 -43.31 -6.59
N GLY A 293 -2.09 -44.38 -6.17
CA GLY A 293 -1.35 -45.27 -7.06
C GLY A 293 -1.57 -46.77 -6.86
N GLU A 294 -2.55 -47.18 -6.05
CA GLU A 294 -2.94 -48.60 -5.93
C GLU A 294 -4.47 -48.71 -5.84
N GLY A 295 -5.09 -49.10 -6.95
CA GLY A 295 -6.53 -49.35 -7.04
C GLY A 295 -6.98 -49.53 -8.48
N GLU A 296 -6.73 -50.75 -9.00
CA GLU A 296 -7.35 -51.46 -10.15
C GLU A 296 -8.03 -50.67 -11.29
#